data_AF-A0A817PZZ2-F1
#
_entry.id   AF-A0A817PZZ2-F1
#
_cell.length_a   1.000
_cell.length_b   1.000
_cell.length_c   1.000
_cell.angle_alpha   90.00
_cell.angle_beta   90.00
_cell.angle_gamma   90.00
#
_symmetry.space_group_name_H-M   'P 1'
#
loop_
_entity.id
_entity.type
_entity.pdbx_description
1 polymer ?
#
loop_
_entity_poly.entity_id
_entity_poly.type
_entity_poly.pdbx_seq_one_letter_code
_entity_poly.pdbx_strand_id
1 'polypeptide(L)'
;MPSVYGKNNLKFIEKDDIMIENSDDYFNVIRKEIDNRLIGKSSEKRAILGIFETKQKLKEFYGSKALEPIKESVVYLIEELSSEEKESLIKRATASGQITLLTRKFGRGTDFICYDQTVSANGGTHVIQTFLSEELSEEVQIKGRTARQGDHGSYSMILLDRDQEKFHIERENIDDFQRGKNLLNPTTNNSSDQFKATEKYDTIYDFLNDKCNNLFKTQYAENMKYVLKAKERHVAAQKFLSDLHSRNITSIKNFLVEENKGAKGNWTSRTVCLMDATVSMANYLNNCKNTAGIMYECAFRILQDHKISTDSFQIQLAVYRNYNSPENKILQSSPWETKPDNLCTFINTIEVEGGWDNEAIEIGLWHANDENDREPITQVILIGDASPNTKTEIIEKRKQYGEEYWKTTKFSKSTYYENELEKLKSKNIPVHAFFVADRAKERFEHIFL
;
A
#
# COMPACT_ATOMS: atom_id res chain seq x y z
N MET A 1 20.38 -19.43 -6.15
CA MET A 1 21.53 -18.97 -5.33
C MET A 1 22.59 -18.40 -6.26
N PRO A 2 23.06 -17.16 -6.08
CA PRO A 2 24.34 -16.74 -6.66
C PRO A 2 25.48 -17.55 -6.02
N SER A 3 26.56 -17.80 -6.76
CA SER A 3 27.66 -18.67 -6.32
C SER A 3 28.37 -18.13 -5.09
N VAL A 4 28.48 -18.97 -4.06
CA VAL A 4 29.12 -18.73 -2.75
C VAL A 4 30.66 -18.72 -2.83
N TYR A 5 31.26 -18.90 -4.02
CA TYR A 5 32.71 -19.00 -4.18
C TYR A 5 33.23 -18.03 -5.25
N GLY A 6 33.67 -16.86 -4.79
CA GLY A 6 34.41 -15.86 -5.55
C GLY A 6 34.47 -14.56 -4.77
N LYS A 7 35.63 -13.88 -4.71
CA LYS A 7 35.70 -12.51 -4.18
C LYS A 7 34.85 -11.63 -5.09
N ASN A 8 33.70 -11.16 -4.58
CA ASN A 8 32.86 -10.22 -5.30
C ASN A 8 33.57 -8.86 -5.33
N ASN A 9 33.99 -8.40 -6.51
CA ASN A 9 34.70 -7.14 -6.70
C ASN A 9 33.75 -5.94 -6.88
N LEU A 10 32.55 -6.03 -6.28
CA LEU A 10 31.55 -4.97 -6.25
C LEU A 10 32.03 -3.80 -5.39
N LYS A 11 32.04 -2.59 -5.96
CA LYS A 11 32.21 -1.34 -5.23
C LYS A 11 30.85 -0.75 -4.87
N PHE A 12 30.60 -0.62 -3.58
CA PHE A 12 29.45 0.06 -3.00
C PHE A 12 29.92 0.71 -1.69
N ILE A 13 29.88 2.03 -1.64
CA ILE A 13 30.23 2.85 -0.49
C ILE A 13 28.96 3.55 -0.04
N GLU A 14 28.32 3.03 1.00
CA GLU A 14 26.96 3.43 1.43
C GLU A 14 26.80 4.94 1.61
N LYS A 15 27.84 5.63 2.11
CA LYS A 15 27.83 7.08 2.31
C LYS A 15 27.76 7.89 1.01
N ASP A 16 28.37 7.38 -0.06
CA ASP A 16 28.54 8.11 -1.32
C ASP A 16 27.59 7.59 -2.41
N ASP A 17 27.14 6.35 -2.29
CA ASP A 17 26.37 5.64 -3.30
C ASP A 17 24.88 5.49 -2.94
N ILE A 18 24.43 6.02 -1.79
CA ILE A 18 23.00 6.11 -1.43
C ILE A 18 22.60 7.59 -1.41
N MET A 19 21.64 7.96 -2.26
CA MET A 19 21.13 9.32 -2.39
C MET A 19 19.62 9.28 -2.20
N ILE A 20 19.07 10.15 -1.36
CA ILE A 20 17.62 10.26 -1.14
C ILE A 20 17.21 11.71 -1.44
N GLU A 21 16.38 11.87 -2.47
CA GLU A 21 16.14 13.17 -3.11
C GLU A 21 14.66 13.50 -3.15
N ASN A 22 14.35 14.80 -3.19
CA ASN A 22 12.99 15.30 -3.45
C ASN A 22 12.60 15.11 -4.93
N SER A 23 11.33 15.36 -5.25
CA SER A 23 10.81 15.22 -6.63
C SER A 23 11.45 16.16 -7.66
N ASP A 24 11.96 17.32 -7.24
CA ASP A 24 12.55 18.33 -8.12
C ASP A 24 13.98 17.94 -8.55
N ASP A 25 14.74 17.34 -7.64
CA ASP A 25 16.15 16.99 -7.84
C ASP A 25 16.35 15.55 -8.31
N TYR A 26 15.42 14.64 -8.02
CA TYR A 26 15.55 13.20 -8.25
C TYR A 26 16.05 12.82 -9.66
N PHE A 27 15.43 13.34 -10.72
CA PHE A 27 15.88 13.03 -12.09
C PHE A 27 17.22 13.67 -12.44
N ASN A 28 17.52 14.86 -11.90
CA ASN A 28 18.81 15.51 -12.12
C ASN A 28 19.94 14.73 -11.43
N VAL A 29 19.68 14.18 -10.24
CA VAL A 29 20.65 13.35 -9.51
C VAL A 29 20.87 12.02 -10.22
N ILE A 30 19.83 11.35 -10.72
CA ILE A 30 19.99 10.15 -11.56
C ILE A 30 20.85 10.47 -12.79
N ARG A 31 20.56 11.58 -13.48
CA ARG A 31 21.33 12.00 -14.66
C ARG A 31 22.80 12.26 -14.35
N LYS A 32 23.07 12.96 -13.24
CA LYS A 32 24.41 13.28 -12.76
C LYS A 32 25.18 12.03 -12.39
N GLU A 33 24.53 11.06 -11.75
CA GLU A 33 25.16 9.78 -11.42
C GLU A 33 25.49 8.97 -12.68
N ILE A 34 24.60 8.97 -13.68
CA ILE A 34 24.90 8.39 -15.01
C ILE A 34 26.17 9.04 -15.59
N ASP A 35 26.31 10.37 -15.58
CA ASP A 35 27.51 11.05 -16.10
C ASP A 35 28.78 10.67 -15.35
N ASN A 36 28.72 10.74 -14.02
CA ASN A 36 29.87 10.45 -13.15
C ASN A 36 30.37 9.02 -13.33
N ARG A 37 29.45 8.08 -13.58
CA ARG A 37 29.76 6.65 -13.64
C ARG A 37 29.93 6.12 -15.05
N LEU A 38 29.54 6.89 -16.07
CA LEU A 38 29.77 6.52 -17.48
C LEU A 38 31.26 6.53 -17.83
N ILE A 39 32.04 7.38 -17.17
CA ILE A 39 33.49 7.47 -17.35
C ILE A 39 34.18 6.49 -16.38
N GLY A 40 34.96 5.59 -16.93
CA GLY A 40 35.71 4.58 -16.21
C GLY A 40 37.06 5.06 -15.66
N LYS A 41 37.82 4.12 -15.10
CA LYS A 41 39.13 4.40 -14.48
C LYS A 41 40.15 5.06 -15.42
N SER A 42 40.13 4.72 -16.72
CA SER A 42 41.09 5.21 -17.70
C SER A 42 40.50 6.27 -18.65
N SER A 43 39.48 7.01 -18.21
CA SER A 43 38.72 7.99 -19.02
C SER A 43 37.93 7.40 -20.19
N GLU A 44 37.96 6.08 -20.37
CA GLU A 44 37.16 5.33 -21.34
C GLU A 44 35.75 5.06 -20.78
N LYS A 45 34.78 4.88 -21.66
CA LYS A 45 33.39 4.66 -21.23
C LYS A 45 33.17 3.25 -20.69
N ARG A 46 32.27 3.14 -19.71
CA ARG A 46 31.72 1.87 -19.20
C ARG A 46 30.21 1.80 -19.45
N ALA A 47 29.59 0.65 -19.16
CA ALA A 47 28.15 0.44 -19.35
C ALA A 47 27.36 0.80 -18.08
N ILE A 48 26.14 1.34 -18.25
CA ILE A 48 25.21 1.71 -17.16
C ILE A 48 23.87 0.99 -17.30
N LEU A 49 23.40 0.39 -16.21
CA LEU A 49 22.07 -0.19 -16.07
C LEU A 49 21.27 0.61 -15.02
N GLY A 50 20.26 1.36 -15.45
CA GLY A 50 19.36 2.10 -14.55
C GLY A 50 18.05 1.35 -14.35
N ILE A 51 17.74 0.90 -13.13
CA ILE A 51 16.59 0.04 -12.85
C ILE A 51 15.51 0.82 -12.10
N PHE A 52 14.34 0.94 -12.72
CA PHE A 52 13.18 1.68 -12.24
C PHE A 52 12.10 0.75 -11.70
N GLU A 53 11.43 1.17 -10.63
CA GLU A 53 10.37 0.39 -9.99
C GLU A 53 9.21 0.07 -10.95
N THR A 54 8.80 1.05 -11.75
CA THR A 54 7.68 0.94 -12.67
C THR A 54 8.04 1.46 -14.05
N LYS A 55 7.33 0.94 -15.07
CA LYS A 55 7.38 1.45 -16.44
C LYS A 55 7.04 2.94 -16.52
N GLN A 56 6.11 3.40 -15.68
CA GLN A 56 5.72 4.81 -15.65
C GLN A 56 6.91 5.69 -15.25
N LYS A 57 7.56 5.40 -14.11
CA LYS A 57 8.73 6.18 -13.63
C LYS A 57 9.88 6.16 -14.65
N LEU A 58 10.12 5.01 -15.28
CA LEU A 58 11.11 4.90 -16.36
C LEU A 58 10.78 5.86 -17.51
N LYS A 59 9.52 5.87 -17.97
CA LYS A 59 9.09 6.73 -19.07
C LYS A 59 9.10 8.21 -18.70
N GLU A 60 8.75 8.56 -17.47
CA GLU A 60 8.86 9.92 -16.93
C GLU A 60 10.30 10.41 -16.97
N PHE A 61 11.26 9.59 -16.50
CA PHE A 61 12.68 9.92 -16.59
C PHE A 61 13.15 10.03 -18.05
N TYR A 62 12.77 9.09 -18.92
CA TYR A 62 13.13 9.10 -20.34
C TYR A 62 12.57 10.30 -21.12
N GLY A 63 11.40 10.81 -20.68
CA GLY A 63 10.76 12.02 -21.20
C GLY A 63 11.22 13.32 -20.55
N SER A 64 12.04 13.26 -19.50
CA SER A 64 12.43 14.43 -18.71
C SER A 64 13.47 15.32 -19.43
N LYS A 65 13.49 16.60 -19.08
CA LYS A 65 14.51 17.56 -19.53
C LYS A 65 15.92 17.16 -19.12
N ALA A 66 16.06 16.42 -18.01
CA ALA A 66 17.35 15.95 -17.51
C ALA A 66 18.02 14.97 -18.49
N LEU A 67 17.25 14.11 -19.15
CA LEU A 67 17.78 13.09 -20.07
C LEU A 67 17.86 13.56 -21.52
N GLU A 68 17.14 14.62 -21.89
CA GLU A 68 17.07 15.17 -23.25
C GLU A 68 18.44 15.27 -23.95
N PRO A 69 19.54 15.75 -23.32
CA PRO A 69 20.84 15.90 -23.98
C PRO A 69 21.52 14.59 -24.42
N ILE A 70 21.18 13.45 -23.80
CA ILE A 70 21.81 12.15 -24.10
C ILE A 70 20.81 11.10 -24.58
N LYS A 71 19.56 11.50 -24.81
CA LYS A 71 18.44 10.60 -25.08
C LYS A 71 18.71 9.62 -26.22
N GLU A 72 19.42 10.06 -27.27
CA GLU A 72 19.78 9.22 -28.43
C GLU A 72 20.72 8.06 -28.08
N SER A 73 21.50 8.20 -27.00
CA SER A 73 22.43 7.17 -26.51
C SER A 73 21.80 6.24 -25.45
N VAL A 74 20.54 6.47 -25.08
CA VAL A 74 19.83 5.72 -24.04
C VAL A 74 18.81 4.80 -24.68
N VAL A 75 18.84 3.52 -24.30
CA VAL A 75 17.80 2.56 -24.64
C VAL A 75 17.04 2.15 -23.40
N TYR A 76 15.80 1.69 -23.55
CA TYR A 76 15.04 1.13 -22.43
C TYR A 76 14.47 -0.24 -22.76
N LEU A 77 14.40 -1.11 -21.74
CA LEU A 77 13.87 -2.46 -21.79
C LEU A 77 12.61 -2.53 -20.90
N ILE A 78 11.46 -2.73 -21.54
CA ILE A 78 10.15 -2.85 -20.89
C ILE A 78 9.48 -4.17 -21.29
N GLU A 79 8.48 -4.58 -20.52
CA GLU A 79 7.82 -5.89 -20.64
C GLU A 79 7.11 -6.10 -21.98
N GLU A 80 6.67 -5.04 -22.65
CA GLU A 80 5.87 -5.13 -23.87
C GLU A 80 6.71 -5.28 -25.16
N LEU A 81 8.03 -5.19 -25.06
CA LEU A 81 8.91 -5.46 -26.20
C LEU A 81 8.83 -6.92 -26.61
N SER A 82 9.01 -7.20 -27.90
CA SER A 82 9.08 -8.57 -28.41
C SER A 82 10.27 -9.33 -27.81
N SER A 83 10.21 -10.66 -27.82
CA SER A 83 11.30 -11.49 -27.30
C SER A 83 12.63 -11.24 -28.03
N GLU A 84 12.58 -11.02 -29.34
CA GLU A 84 13.74 -10.74 -30.20
C GLU A 84 14.38 -9.39 -29.86
N GLU A 85 13.57 -8.34 -29.70
CA GLU A 85 14.05 -7.02 -29.27
C GLU A 85 14.69 -7.09 -27.87
N LYS A 86 14.06 -7.81 -26.94
CA LYS A 86 14.59 -7.99 -25.58
C LYS A 86 15.96 -8.65 -25.62
N GLU A 87 16.12 -9.76 -26.34
CA GLU A 87 17.39 -10.48 -26.43
C GLU A 87 18.50 -9.62 -27.04
N SER A 88 18.16 -8.86 -28.10
CA SER A 88 19.10 -7.93 -28.74
C SER A 88 19.55 -6.81 -27.80
N LEU A 89 18.62 -6.21 -27.06
CA LEU A 89 18.92 -5.15 -26.08
C LEU A 89 19.74 -5.68 -24.91
N ILE A 90 19.42 -6.85 -24.37
CA ILE A 90 20.15 -7.48 -23.28
C ILE A 90 21.62 -7.73 -23.67
N LYS A 91 21.87 -8.25 -24.88
CA LYS A 91 23.24 -8.49 -25.39
C LYS A 91 24.05 -7.21 -25.53
N ARG A 92 23.40 -6.10 -25.89
CA ARG A 92 24.06 -4.80 -26.09
C ARG A 92 24.18 -3.97 -24.81
N ALA A 93 23.37 -4.25 -23.79
CA ALA A 93 23.25 -3.42 -22.59
C ALA A 93 24.56 -3.24 -21.82
N THR A 94 25.52 -4.16 -21.97
CA THR A 94 26.82 -4.14 -21.30
C THR A 94 27.98 -3.70 -22.20
N ALA A 95 27.70 -3.12 -23.37
CA ALA A 95 28.72 -2.57 -24.26
C ALA A 95 29.24 -1.21 -23.78
N SER A 96 30.48 -0.88 -24.13
CA SER A 96 31.11 0.39 -23.76
C SER A 96 30.26 1.60 -24.17
N GLY A 97 29.98 2.49 -23.20
CA GLY A 97 29.17 3.69 -23.40
C GLY A 97 27.65 3.45 -23.49
N GLN A 98 27.18 2.21 -23.45
CA GLN A 98 25.74 1.92 -23.49
C GLN A 98 25.07 2.28 -22.15
N ILE A 99 23.98 3.03 -22.24
CA ILE A 99 23.08 3.32 -21.12
C ILE A 99 21.77 2.59 -21.39
N THR A 100 21.38 1.72 -20.45
CA THR A 100 20.16 0.91 -20.56
C THR A 100 19.28 1.13 -19.35
N LEU A 101 18.06 1.63 -19.57
CA LEU A 101 17.05 1.76 -18.53
C LEU A 101 16.15 0.51 -18.50
N LEU A 102 15.87 -0.02 -17.33
CA LEU A 102 15.21 -1.30 -17.14
C LEU A 102 14.07 -1.14 -16.14
N THR A 103 12.98 -1.90 -16.28
CA THR A 103 11.99 -2.02 -15.20
C THR A 103 12.44 -3.04 -14.13
N ARG A 104 11.83 -2.99 -12.95
CA ARG A 104 12.03 -3.90 -11.81
C ARG A 104 12.04 -5.38 -12.24
N LYS A 105 11.21 -5.76 -13.22
CA LYS A 105 11.18 -7.14 -13.72
C LYS A 105 12.49 -7.61 -14.34
N PHE A 106 13.23 -6.75 -15.05
CA PHE A 106 14.51 -7.13 -15.63
C PHE A 106 15.66 -7.10 -14.62
N GLY A 107 15.46 -6.50 -13.44
CA GLY A 107 16.35 -6.66 -12.28
C GLY A 107 16.30 -8.08 -11.70
N ARG A 108 15.17 -8.81 -11.90
CA ARG A 108 14.93 -10.18 -11.43
C ARG A 108 14.94 -11.17 -12.59
N GLY A 109 16.02 -11.93 -12.74
CA GLY A 109 16.08 -13.11 -13.62
C GLY A 109 16.73 -12.91 -15.00
N THR A 110 17.09 -11.68 -15.39
CA THR A 110 17.77 -11.42 -16.68
C THR A 110 19.29 -11.39 -16.53
N ASP A 111 20.01 -12.11 -17.39
CA ASP A 111 21.47 -12.13 -17.37
C ASP A 111 22.07 -11.02 -18.25
N PHE A 112 22.90 -10.16 -17.66
CA PHE A 112 23.64 -9.11 -18.33
C PHE A 112 25.14 -9.45 -18.26
N ILE A 113 25.58 -10.34 -19.15
CA ILE A 113 26.98 -10.77 -19.20
C ILE A 113 27.80 -9.74 -19.96
N CYS A 114 28.82 -9.18 -19.32
CA CYS A 114 29.74 -8.24 -19.95
C CYS A 114 30.83 -9.00 -20.72
N TYR A 115 30.81 -8.93 -22.04
CA TYR A 115 31.87 -9.47 -22.90
C TYR A 115 32.85 -8.39 -23.40
N ASP A 116 32.61 -7.12 -23.07
CA ASP A 116 33.39 -5.99 -23.55
C ASP A 116 34.61 -5.75 -22.64
N GLN A 117 35.80 -6.03 -23.17
CA GLN A 117 37.07 -5.86 -22.45
C GLN A 117 37.30 -4.41 -22.00
N THR A 118 36.80 -3.43 -22.74
CA THR A 118 36.89 -2.01 -22.39
C THR A 118 36.12 -1.74 -21.11
N VAL A 119 34.91 -2.26 -21.01
CA VAL A 119 34.04 -2.12 -19.83
C VAL A 119 34.67 -2.82 -18.64
N SER A 120 35.13 -4.07 -18.79
CA SER A 120 35.78 -4.83 -17.71
C SER A 120 37.05 -4.15 -17.19
N ALA A 121 37.90 -3.62 -18.07
CA ALA A 121 39.12 -2.87 -17.69
C ALA A 121 38.79 -1.56 -16.96
N ASN A 122 37.63 -0.97 -17.23
CA ASN A 122 37.20 0.33 -16.72
C ASN A 122 36.33 0.29 -15.45
N GLY A 123 36.27 -0.86 -14.79
CA GLY A 123 35.49 -1.04 -13.56
C GLY A 123 34.16 -1.78 -13.74
N GLY A 124 33.93 -2.34 -14.93
CA GLY A 124 32.78 -3.17 -15.28
C GLY A 124 31.48 -2.40 -15.41
N THR A 125 30.35 -3.09 -15.46
CA THR A 125 29.03 -2.45 -15.54
C THR A 125 28.67 -1.71 -14.25
N HIS A 126 28.06 -0.53 -14.33
CA HIS A 126 27.48 0.14 -13.17
C HIS A 126 25.97 -0.10 -13.12
N VAL A 127 25.44 -0.38 -11.93
CA VAL A 127 24.00 -0.53 -11.71
C VAL A 127 23.50 0.60 -10.81
N ILE A 128 22.46 1.30 -11.25
CA ILE A 128 21.75 2.32 -10.49
C ILE A 128 20.36 1.76 -10.18
N GLN A 129 20.03 1.55 -8.92
CA GLN A 129 18.68 1.18 -8.50
C GLN A 129 17.93 2.43 -8.05
N THR A 130 16.79 2.72 -8.68
CA THR A 130 16.07 3.98 -8.44
C THR A 130 14.92 3.84 -7.42
N PHE A 131 14.93 2.80 -6.61
CA PHE A 131 13.87 2.49 -5.64
C PHE A 131 14.41 1.61 -4.53
N LEU A 132 13.74 1.62 -3.38
CA LEU A 132 14.07 0.73 -2.28
C LEU A 132 13.32 -0.60 -2.49
N SER A 133 14.04 -1.71 -2.42
CA SER A 133 13.46 -3.04 -2.62
C SER A 133 12.65 -3.45 -1.40
N GLU A 134 11.48 -4.03 -1.62
CA GLU A 134 10.64 -4.57 -0.52
C GLU A 134 11.24 -5.81 0.14
N GLU A 135 12.14 -6.49 -0.58
CA GLU A 135 12.85 -7.67 -0.10
C GLU A 135 14.35 -7.51 -0.31
N LEU A 136 15.15 -7.85 0.69
CA LEU A 136 16.61 -7.85 0.57
C LEU A 136 17.10 -8.80 -0.55
N SER A 137 16.40 -9.91 -0.77
CA SER A 137 16.67 -10.85 -1.88
C SER A 137 16.58 -10.19 -3.26
N GLU A 138 15.70 -9.21 -3.44
CA GLU A 138 15.61 -8.46 -4.69
C GLU A 138 16.83 -7.56 -4.87
N GLU A 139 17.18 -6.78 -3.85
CA GLU A 139 18.34 -5.89 -3.92
C GLU A 139 19.62 -6.68 -4.18
N VAL A 140 19.81 -7.84 -3.52
CA VAL A 140 20.95 -8.73 -3.76
C VAL A 140 20.97 -9.23 -5.21
N GLN A 141 19.81 -9.53 -5.81
CA GLN A 141 19.74 -9.93 -7.21
C GLN A 141 20.07 -8.78 -8.16
N ILE A 142 19.64 -7.56 -7.84
CA ILE A 142 19.92 -6.35 -8.60
C ILE A 142 21.41 -5.99 -8.52
N LYS A 143 22.00 -5.96 -7.32
CA LYS A 143 23.45 -5.82 -7.10
C LYS A 143 24.22 -6.88 -7.88
N GLY A 144 23.70 -8.10 -7.90
CA GLY A 144 24.25 -9.22 -8.68
C GLY A 144 24.11 -9.09 -10.20
N ARG A 145 23.56 -8.01 -10.78
CA ARG A 145 23.61 -7.71 -12.23
C ARG A 145 24.91 -7.04 -12.65
N THR A 146 25.76 -6.70 -11.70
CA THR A 146 27.15 -6.27 -11.92
C THR A 146 28.12 -7.18 -11.15
N ALA A 147 29.42 -7.02 -11.38
CA ALA A 147 30.50 -7.76 -10.73
C ALA A 147 30.33 -9.30 -10.75
N ARG A 148 29.91 -9.85 -11.89
CA ARG A 148 29.68 -11.30 -12.04
C ARG A 148 31.00 -12.06 -12.22
N GLN A 149 31.06 -13.29 -11.71
CA GLN A 149 32.15 -14.24 -11.94
C GLN A 149 33.58 -13.70 -11.68
N GLY A 150 33.73 -12.75 -10.76
CA GLY A 150 35.03 -12.13 -10.42
C GLY A 150 35.33 -10.84 -11.17
N ASP A 151 34.46 -10.40 -12.08
CA ASP A 151 34.56 -9.09 -12.73
C ASP A 151 34.36 -7.95 -11.73
N HIS A 152 34.91 -6.79 -12.07
CA HIS A 152 34.68 -5.56 -11.31
C HIS A 152 33.29 -5.00 -11.62
N GLY A 153 32.74 -4.26 -10.67
CA GLY A 153 31.46 -3.60 -10.83
C GLY A 153 31.24 -2.53 -9.79
N SER A 154 30.25 -1.68 -10.00
CA SER A 154 29.81 -0.75 -8.94
C SER A 154 28.31 -0.60 -8.92
N TYR A 155 27.78 -0.21 -7.78
CA TYR A 155 26.34 -0.09 -7.54
C TYR A 155 26.03 1.21 -6.81
N SER A 156 24.91 1.86 -7.16
CA SER A 156 24.36 2.99 -6.42
C SER A 156 22.85 2.88 -6.30
N MET A 157 22.30 3.55 -5.29
CA MET A 157 20.90 3.59 -4.97
C MET A 157 20.44 5.04 -4.88
N ILE A 158 19.50 5.43 -5.73
CA ILE A 158 18.95 6.79 -5.76
C ILE A 158 17.46 6.67 -5.48
N LEU A 159 17.02 7.19 -4.35
CA LEU A 159 15.67 7.03 -3.83
C LEU A 159 14.92 8.35 -3.91
N LEU A 160 13.65 8.27 -4.29
CA LEU A 160 12.72 9.39 -4.20
C LEU A 160 12.09 9.39 -2.80
N ASP A 161 12.17 10.52 -2.10
CA ASP A 161 11.72 10.71 -0.72
C ASP A 161 10.26 10.28 -0.48
N ARG A 162 9.33 10.74 -1.30
CA ARG A 162 7.88 10.45 -1.17
C ARG A 162 7.57 8.97 -1.32
N ASP A 163 8.41 8.22 -2.05
CA ASP A 163 8.21 6.79 -2.23
C ASP A 163 8.65 6.00 -0.98
N GLN A 164 9.36 6.63 -0.03
CA GLN A 164 9.86 5.96 1.17
C GLN A 164 8.81 5.92 2.30
N GLU A 165 7.73 6.69 2.19
CA GLU A 165 6.61 6.68 3.15
C GLU A 165 6.03 5.26 3.30
N LYS A 166 6.02 4.46 2.22
CA LYS A 166 5.57 3.06 2.24
C LYS A 166 6.38 2.15 3.16
N PHE A 167 7.57 2.58 3.57
CA PHE A 167 8.44 1.89 4.53
C PHE A 167 8.43 2.55 5.92
N HIS A 168 7.55 3.54 6.15
CA HIS A 168 7.55 4.37 7.36
C HIS A 168 8.90 5.07 7.57
N ILE A 169 9.44 5.62 6.49
CA ILE A 169 10.61 6.50 6.49
C ILE A 169 10.11 7.90 6.23
N GLU A 170 10.22 8.76 7.23
CA GLU A 170 9.80 10.15 7.15
C GLU A 170 10.96 11.04 6.71
N ARG A 171 10.64 12.20 6.13
CA ARG A 171 11.66 13.17 5.69
C ARG A 171 12.55 13.65 6.82
N GLU A 172 12.01 13.74 8.04
CA GLU A 172 12.79 14.07 9.24
C GLU A 172 13.89 13.03 9.52
N ASN A 173 13.62 11.74 9.28
CA ASN A 173 14.61 10.68 9.45
C ASN A 173 15.77 10.82 8.45
N ILE A 174 15.44 11.21 7.21
CA ILE A 174 16.42 11.44 6.14
C ILE A 174 17.28 12.66 6.47
N ASP A 175 16.66 13.77 6.88
CA ASP A 175 17.33 15.02 7.25
C ASP A 175 18.30 14.81 8.44
N ASP A 176 17.91 13.98 9.41
CA ASP A 176 18.75 13.67 10.56
C ASP A 176 20.01 12.90 10.14
N PHE A 177 19.91 11.92 9.23
CA PHE A 177 21.10 11.24 8.67
C PHE A 177 21.97 12.19 7.84
N GLN A 178 21.38 13.07 7.03
CA GLN A 178 22.12 14.07 6.25
C GLN A 178 22.88 15.06 7.14
N ARG A 179 22.35 15.35 8.35
CA ARG A 179 22.99 16.19 9.37
C ARG A 179 23.98 15.41 10.25
N GLY A 180 24.21 14.13 9.98
CA GLY A 180 25.12 13.27 10.75
C GLY A 180 24.60 12.92 12.15
N LYS A 181 23.29 13.01 12.38
CA LYS A 181 22.67 12.50 13.62
C LYS A 181 22.39 11.00 13.47
N ASN A 182 22.53 10.29 14.59
CA ASN A 182 22.27 8.86 14.64
C ASN A 182 20.81 8.62 15.05
N LEU A 183 20.07 7.85 14.26
CA LEU A 183 18.73 7.38 14.62
C LEU A 183 18.82 6.17 15.57
N LEU A 184 17.81 6.02 16.42
CA LEU A 184 17.72 4.93 17.39
C LEU A 184 17.03 3.72 16.76
N ASN A 185 17.60 2.54 16.94
CA ASN A 185 16.96 1.27 16.61
C ASN A 185 15.98 0.89 17.74
N PRO A 186 14.67 0.79 17.48
CA PRO A 186 13.75 0.23 18.45
C PRO A 186 13.98 -1.28 18.55
N THR A 187 14.85 -1.71 19.47
CA THR A 187 15.09 -3.14 19.73
C THR A 187 13.77 -3.88 19.92
N THR A 188 13.60 -4.95 19.13
CA THR A 188 12.42 -5.82 19.15
C THR A 188 12.19 -6.44 20.53
N ASN A 189 10.98 -6.28 21.05
CA ASN A 189 10.48 -6.92 22.26
C ASN A 189 10.65 -8.43 22.19
N ASN A 190 11.68 -8.97 22.85
CA ASN A 190 11.71 -10.34 23.36
C ASN A 190 12.65 -10.39 24.57
N SER A 191 12.10 -10.84 25.69
CA SER A 191 12.70 -11.04 27.03
C SER A 191 12.70 -9.85 28.00
N SER A 192 12.06 -10.14 29.13
CA SER A 192 11.82 -9.38 30.35
C SER A 192 13.11 -9.00 31.09
N ASP A 193 13.84 -8.01 30.61
CA ASP A 193 14.87 -7.31 31.39
C ASP A 193 14.73 -5.80 31.18
N GLN A 194 14.28 -5.11 32.23
CA GLN A 194 14.35 -3.65 32.32
C GLN A 194 15.83 -3.26 32.33
N PHE A 195 16.21 -2.30 31.46
CA PHE A 195 17.56 -1.85 31.11
C PHE A 195 18.27 -2.62 29.99
N LYS A 196 17.95 -2.30 28.73
CA LYS A 196 18.89 -2.48 27.60
C LYS A 196 18.95 -1.21 26.76
N ALA A 197 20.17 -0.83 26.40
CA ALA A 197 20.50 0.34 25.62
C ALA A 197 19.85 0.28 24.23
N THR A 198 19.23 1.38 23.80
CA THR A 198 18.83 1.58 22.40
C THR A 198 20.07 1.54 21.52
N GLU A 199 20.22 0.49 20.71
CA GLU A 199 21.29 0.43 19.72
C GLU A 199 21.07 1.50 18.65
N LYS A 200 22.15 2.11 18.16
CA LYS A 200 22.11 3.16 17.15
C LYS A 200 22.24 2.54 15.77
N TYR A 201 21.63 3.15 14.74
CA TYR A 201 21.98 2.81 13.37
C TYR A 201 23.36 3.38 13.05
N ASP A 202 24.28 2.52 12.60
CA ASP A 202 25.64 2.92 12.23
C ASP A 202 25.67 3.60 10.85
N THR A 203 24.77 3.23 9.95
CA THR A 203 24.67 3.75 8.59
C THR A 203 23.22 3.99 8.16
N ILE A 204 23.04 4.82 7.13
CA ILE A 204 21.73 4.98 6.48
C ILE A 204 21.24 3.67 5.85
N TYR A 205 22.17 2.84 5.35
CA TYR A 205 21.83 1.56 4.76
C TYR A 205 21.24 0.59 5.79
N ASP A 206 21.82 0.53 6.99
CA ASP A 206 21.29 -0.30 8.08
C ASP A 206 19.86 0.09 8.45
N PHE A 207 19.59 1.40 8.50
CA PHE A 207 18.25 1.92 8.75
C PHE A 207 17.25 1.55 7.64
N LEU A 208 17.62 1.77 6.37
CA LEU A 208 16.77 1.40 5.23
C LEU A 208 16.50 -0.11 5.22
N ASN A 209 17.51 -0.93 5.49
CA ASN A 209 17.39 -2.38 5.53
C ASN A 209 16.50 -2.86 6.68
N ASP A 210 16.61 -2.28 7.88
CA ASP A 210 15.72 -2.61 9.01
C ASP A 210 14.25 -2.29 8.67
N LYS A 211 13.99 -1.11 8.12
CA LYS A 211 12.64 -0.69 7.69
C LYS A 211 12.05 -1.64 6.65
N CYS A 212 12.84 -2.05 5.64
CA CYS A 212 12.44 -3.07 4.68
C CYS A 212 12.10 -4.41 5.35
N ASN A 213 12.95 -4.89 6.27
CA ASN A 213 12.72 -6.15 6.96
C ASN A 213 11.45 -6.12 7.83
N ASN A 214 11.15 -4.98 8.47
CA ASN A 214 9.94 -4.81 9.27
C ASN A 214 8.69 -4.79 8.40
N LEU A 215 8.71 -4.07 7.27
CA LEU A 215 7.62 -4.12 6.29
C LEU A 215 7.38 -5.55 5.79
N PHE A 216 8.46 -6.24 5.40
CA PHE A 216 8.39 -7.63 4.94
C PHE A 216 7.82 -8.57 6.00
N LYS A 217 8.24 -8.46 7.27
CA LYS A 217 7.69 -9.26 8.37
C LYS A 217 6.18 -9.06 8.54
N THR A 218 5.72 -7.81 8.51
CA THR A 218 4.30 -7.46 8.65
C THR A 218 3.50 -8.02 7.47
N GLN A 219 3.97 -7.77 6.24
CA GLN A 219 3.30 -8.25 5.04
C GLN A 219 3.33 -9.79 4.93
N TYR A 220 4.41 -10.43 5.37
CA TYR A 220 4.51 -11.88 5.44
C TYR A 220 3.50 -12.47 6.43
N ALA A 221 3.33 -11.85 7.61
CA ALA A 221 2.34 -12.29 8.60
C ALA A 221 0.90 -12.21 8.05
N GLU A 222 0.58 -11.15 7.32
CA GLU A 222 -0.72 -10.99 6.64
C GLU A 222 -0.90 -12.00 5.51
N ASN A 223 0.08 -12.12 4.62
CA ASN A 223 0.08 -13.10 3.52
C ASN A 223 -0.02 -14.54 4.03
N MET A 224 0.60 -14.85 5.17
CA MET A 224 0.52 -16.18 5.79
C MET A 224 -0.92 -16.56 6.14
N LYS A 225 -1.78 -15.61 6.53
CA LYS A 225 -3.22 -15.89 6.76
C LYS A 225 -3.90 -16.41 5.49
N TYR A 226 -3.60 -15.81 4.34
CA TYR A 226 -4.12 -16.26 3.05
C TYR A 226 -3.54 -17.61 2.64
N VAL A 227 -2.24 -17.83 2.85
CA VAL A 227 -1.58 -19.12 2.54
C VAL A 227 -2.15 -20.24 3.40
N LEU A 228 -2.39 -20.01 4.69
CA LEU A 228 -3.02 -20.98 5.58
C LEU A 228 -4.43 -21.34 5.10
N LYS A 229 -5.24 -20.34 4.75
CA LYS A 229 -6.58 -20.55 4.17
C LYS A 229 -6.54 -21.30 2.84
N ALA A 230 -5.58 -20.98 1.97
CA ALA A 230 -5.37 -21.68 0.71
C ALA A 230 -4.93 -23.13 0.94
N LYS A 231 -4.10 -23.39 1.96
CA LYS A 231 -3.68 -24.75 2.36
C LYS A 231 -4.86 -25.57 2.86
N GLU A 232 -5.73 -25.01 3.70
CA GLU A 232 -6.96 -25.68 4.15
C GLU A 232 -7.84 -26.08 2.97
N ARG A 233 -8.08 -25.15 2.03
CA ARG A 233 -8.81 -25.43 0.79
C ARG A 233 -8.15 -26.50 -0.07
N HIS A 234 -6.82 -26.47 -0.19
CA HIS A 234 -6.06 -27.47 -0.93
C HIS A 234 -6.23 -28.86 -0.33
N VAL A 235 -6.10 -29.00 0.99
CA VAL A 235 -6.31 -30.27 1.71
C VAL A 235 -7.75 -30.77 1.54
N ALA A 236 -8.73 -29.87 1.64
CA ALA A 236 -10.14 -30.21 1.44
C ALA A 236 -10.41 -30.71 0.00
N ALA A 237 -9.83 -30.05 -1.01
CA ALA A 237 -9.91 -30.46 -2.41
C ALA A 237 -9.20 -31.81 -2.67
N GLN A 238 -8.04 -32.05 -2.06
CA GLN A 238 -7.35 -33.35 -2.15
C GLN A 238 -8.19 -34.47 -1.55
N LYS A 239 -8.80 -34.24 -0.38
CA LYS A 239 -9.72 -35.20 0.24
C LYS A 239 -10.92 -35.46 -0.66
N PHE A 240 -11.52 -34.42 -1.25
CA PHE A 240 -12.61 -34.57 -2.21
C PHE A 240 -12.23 -35.43 -3.41
N LEU A 241 -11.04 -35.23 -3.99
CA LEU A 241 -10.55 -36.06 -5.10
C LEU A 241 -10.36 -37.53 -4.68
N SER A 242 -9.86 -37.78 -3.47
CA SER A 242 -9.76 -39.13 -2.90
C SER A 242 -11.14 -39.77 -2.69
N ASP A 243 -12.11 -39.00 -2.19
CA ASP A 243 -13.49 -39.45 -2.00
C ASP A 243 -14.17 -39.74 -3.34
N LEU A 244 -13.88 -38.96 -4.38
CA LEU A 244 -14.33 -39.21 -5.76
C LEU A 244 -13.78 -40.53 -6.30
N HIS A 245 -12.47 -40.77 -6.10
CA HIS A 245 -11.81 -41.99 -6.56
C HIS A 245 -12.34 -43.25 -5.85
N SER A 246 -12.61 -43.13 -4.55
CA SER A 246 -13.17 -44.20 -3.72
C SER A 246 -14.70 -44.33 -3.78
N ARG A 247 -15.37 -43.49 -4.59
CA ARG A 247 -16.84 -43.43 -4.75
C ARG A 247 -17.59 -43.23 -3.43
N ASN A 248 -17.05 -42.45 -2.50
CA ASN A 248 -17.71 -42.09 -1.26
C ASN A 248 -18.76 -40.99 -1.48
N ILE A 249 -19.93 -41.39 -2.01
CA ILE A 249 -21.01 -40.49 -2.41
C ILE A 249 -21.48 -39.56 -1.29
N THR A 250 -21.49 -40.04 -0.04
CA THR A 250 -21.93 -39.24 1.11
C THR A 250 -20.98 -38.07 1.37
N SER A 251 -19.67 -38.35 1.38
CA SER A 251 -18.64 -37.31 1.59
C SER A 251 -18.62 -36.30 0.44
N ILE A 252 -18.71 -36.77 -0.81
CA ILE A 252 -18.78 -35.94 -2.02
C ILE A 252 -19.99 -34.99 -1.95
N LYS A 253 -21.17 -35.50 -1.61
CA LYS A 253 -22.39 -34.68 -1.49
C LYS A 253 -22.23 -33.63 -0.39
N ASN A 254 -21.73 -33.99 0.78
CA ASN A 254 -21.55 -33.05 1.88
C ASN A 254 -20.55 -31.93 1.52
N PHE A 255 -19.43 -32.28 0.88
CA PHE A 255 -18.46 -31.31 0.39
C PHE A 255 -19.09 -30.35 -0.63
N LEU A 256 -19.79 -30.89 -1.65
CA LEU A 256 -20.45 -30.06 -2.66
C LEU A 256 -21.55 -29.17 -2.06
N VAL A 257 -22.29 -29.65 -1.05
CA VAL A 257 -23.32 -28.85 -0.38
C VAL A 257 -22.71 -27.71 0.40
N GLU A 258 -21.58 -27.91 1.10
CA GLU A 258 -20.91 -26.83 1.84
C GLU A 258 -20.20 -25.84 0.90
N GLU A 259 -19.55 -26.30 -0.18
CA GLU A 259 -18.89 -25.40 -1.15
C GLU A 259 -19.89 -24.63 -2.02
N ASN A 260 -21.07 -25.21 -2.32
CA ASN A 260 -22.15 -24.53 -3.05
C ASN A 260 -23.19 -23.89 -2.11
N LYS A 261 -22.90 -23.85 -0.81
CA LYS A 261 -23.74 -23.16 0.16
C LYS A 261 -23.56 -21.67 -0.09
N GLY A 262 -24.54 -21.05 -0.74
CA GLY A 262 -24.67 -19.60 -0.72
C GLY A 262 -24.72 -19.09 0.72
N ALA A 263 -24.48 -17.80 0.92
CA ALA A 263 -24.62 -17.18 2.24
C ALA A 263 -25.98 -17.57 2.85
N LYS A 264 -25.97 -18.21 4.02
CA LYS A 264 -27.20 -18.49 4.76
C LYS A 264 -27.68 -17.18 5.37
N GLY A 265 -28.67 -16.56 4.77
CA GLY A 265 -29.25 -15.32 5.27
C GLY A 265 -30.53 -14.94 4.56
N ASN A 266 -31.32 -14.09 5.21
CA ASN A 266 -32.45 -13.40 4.58
C ASN A 266 -31.94 -12.72 3.30
N TRP A 267 -32.68 -12.86 2.21
CA TRP A 267 -32.31 -12.31 0.90
C TRP A 267 -32.28 -10.77 0.87
N THR A 268 -32.65 -10.12 1.97
CA THR A 268 -32.74 -8.67 2.12
C THR A 268 -31.55 -8.14 2.93
N SER A 269 -30.71 -7.32 2.31
CA SER A 269 -29.63 -6.55 2.95
C SER A 269 -30.03 -5.09 3.03
N ARG A 270 -29.97 -4.51 4.22
CA ARG A 270 -30.05 -3.07 4.46
C ARG A 270 -28.76 -2.65 5.13
N THR A 271 -27.86 -2.05 4.36
CA THR A 271 -26.49 -1.75 4.76
C THR A 271 -26.32 -0.26 4.97
N VAL A 272 -25.83 0.14 6.14
CA VAL A 272 -25.35 1.51 6.36
C VAL A 272 -23.84 1.54 6.14
N CYS A 273 -23.39 2.35 5.19
CA CYS A 273 -21.97 2.60 4.94
C CYS A 273 -21.58 3.94 5.57
N LEU A 274 -20.80 3.88 6.64
CA LEU A 274 -20.23 5.03 7.33
C LEU A 274 -18.87 5.34 6.72
N MET A 275 -18.66 6.59 6.31
CA MET A 275 -17.43 7.01 5.67
C MET A 275 -16.93 8.34 6.23
N ASP A 276 -15.66 8.39 6.56
CA ASP A 276 -14.97 9.62 6.89
C ASP A 276 -14.89 10.58 5.67
N ALA A 277 -15.17 11.86 5.92
CA ALA A 277 -15.06 12.95 4.95
C ALA A 277 -14.31 14.18 5.51
N THR A 278 -13.36 13.98 6.41
CA THR A 278 -12.44 15.03 6.86
C THR A 278 -11.35 15.31 5.81
N VAL A 279 -10.56 16.38 6.01
CA VAL A 279 -9.52 16.79 5.05
C VAL A 279 -8.43 15.73 4.83
N SER A 280 -8.14 14.88 5.82
CA SER A 280 -7.15 13.79 5.65
C SER A 280 -7.61 12.74 4.63
N MET A 281 -8.92 12.62 4.40
CA MET A 281 -9.48 11.76 3.35
C MET A 281 -9.35 12.32 1.94
N ALA A 282 -8.76 13.50 1.71
CA ALA A 282 -8.73 14.14 0.38
C ALA A 282 -8.22 13.20 -0.74
N ASN A 283 -7.18 12.40 -0.45
CA ASN A 283 -6.58 11.48 -1.40
C ASN A 283 -7.34 10.13 -1.50
N TYR A 284 -8.07 9.75 -0.46
CA TYR A 284 -8.75 8.45 -0.36
C TYR A 284 -10.22 8.52 -0.75
N LEU A 285 -10.86 9.67 -0.55
CA LEU A 285 -12.28 9.86 -0.76
C LEU A 285 -12.65 9.50 -2.19
N ASN A 286 -11.94 10.02 -3.21
CA ASN A 286 -12.25 9.72 -4.61
C ASN A 286 -12.12 8.21 -4.93
N ASN A 287 -11.13 7.53 -4.36
CA ASN A 287 -10.95 6.09 -4.52
C ASN A 287 -12.07 5.30 -3.82
N CYS A 288 -12.47 5.73 -2.62
CA CYS A 288 -13.57 5.14 -1.88
C CYS A 288 -14.90 5.33 -2.63
N LYS A 289 -15.16 6.52 -3.15
CA LYS A 289 -16.32 6.85 -3.98
C LYS A 289 -16.41 5.95 -5.22
N ASN A 290 -15.31 5.83 -5.98
CA ASN A 290 -15.25 4.97 -7.16
C ASN A 290 -15.47 3.49 -6.79
N THR A 291 -14.83 3.03 -5.72
CA THR A 291 -14.95 1.63 -5.26
C THR A 291 -16.37 1.31 -4.81
N ALA A 292 -16.99 2.20 -4.03
CA ALA A 292 -18.39 2.06 -3.61
C ALA A 292 -19.34 2.06 -4.82
N GLY A 293 -19.09 2.92 -5.81
CA GLY A 293 -19.84 2.95 -7.07
C GLY A 293 -19.74 1.63 -7.85
N ILE A 294 -18.51 1.15 -8.11
CA ILE A 294 -18.27 -0.11 -8.82
C ILE A 294 -18.88 -1.30 -8.06
N MET A 295 -18.68 -1.37 -6.75
CA MET A 295 -19.24 -2.42 -5.91
C MET A 295 -20.76 -2.46 -6.06
N TYR A 296 -21.40 -1.29 -6.01
CA TYR A 296 -22.85 -1.23 -6.04
C TYR A 296 -23.44 -1.53 -7.41
N GLU A 297 -22.80 -1.05 -8.49
CA GLU A 297 -23.14 -1.42 -9.86
C GLU A 297 -23.02 -2.93 -10.10
N CYS A 298 -21.94 -3.55 -9.59
CA CYS A 298 -21.75 -4.99 -9.66
C CYS A 298 -22.85 -5.76 -8.92
N ALA A 299 -23.18 -5.33 -7.69
CA ALA A 299 -24.25 -5.94 -6.90
C ALA A 299 -25.60 -5.83 -7.62
N PHE A 300 -25.93 -4.65 -8.13
CA PHE A 300 -27.16 -4.41 -8.89
C PHE A 300 -27.26 -5.30 -10.13
N ARG A 301 -26.17 -5.44 -10.91
CA ARG A 301 -26.14 -6.32 -12.09
C ARG A 301 -26.37 -7.79 -11.72
N ILE A 302 -25.75 -8.27 -10.64
CA ILE A 302 -25.96 -9.64 -10.15
C ILE A 302 -27.44 -9.87 -9.78
N LEU A 303 -28.07 -8.92 -9.09
CA LEU A 303 -29.50 -9.02 -8.73
C LEU A 303 -30.39 -9.09 -9.98
N GLN A 304 -30.10 -8.26 -10.99
CA GLN A 304 -30.81 -8.27 -12.28
C GLN A 304 -30.63 -9.61 -13.02
N ASP A 305 -29.39 -10.08 -13.16
CA ASP A 305 -29.06 -11.32 -13.88
C ASP A 305 -29.77 -12.54 -13.26
N HIS A 306 -29.91 -12.55 -11.93
CA HIS A 306 -30.58 -13.60 -11.18
C HIS A 306 -32.08 -13.36 -10.96
N LYS A 307 -32.66 -12.29 -11.53
CA LYS A 307 -34.08 -11.90 -11.38
C LYS A 307 -34.52 -11.75 -9.91
N ILE A 308 -33.61 -11.30 -9.05
CA ILE A 308 -33.87 -10.97 -7.65
C ILE A 308 -34.32 -9.51 -7.59
N SER A 309 -35.31 -9.19 -6.75
CA SER A 309 -35.78 -7.81 -6.59
C SER A 309 -34.61 -6.88 -6.22
N THR A 310 -34.54 -5.70 -6.83
CA THR A 310 -33.54 -4.67 -6.46
C THR A 310 -33.72 -4.18 -5.04
N ASP A 311 -34.92 -4.31 -4.47
CA ASP A 311 -35.21 -3.95 -3.08
C ASP A 311 -34.59 -4.93 -2.07
N SER A 312 -34.08 -6.06 -2.56
CA SER A 312 -33.35 -7.05 -1.75
C SER A 312 -31.99 -6.55 -1.29
N PHE A 313 -31.46 -5.48 -1.88
CA PHE A 313 -30.24 -4.84 -1.43
C PHE A 313 -30.44 -3.33 -1.41
N GLN A 314 -30.43 -2.78 -0.21
CA GLN A 314 -30.49 -1.34 0.02
C GLN A 314 -29.22 -0.90 0.70
N ILE A 315 -28.70 0.25 0.27
CA ILE A 315 -27.54 0.86 0.88
C ILE A 315 -27.84 2.33 1.19
N GLN A 316 -27.42 2.77 2.36
CA GLN A 316 -27.38 4.18 2.73
C GLN A 316 -25.92 4.55 2.98
N LEU A 317 -25.44 5.60 2.32
CA LEU A 317 -24.13 6.16 2.63
C LEU A 317 -24.31 7.33 3.60
N ALA A 318 -23.61 7.28 4.73
CA ALA A 318 -23.56 8.36 5.69
C ALA A 318 -22.10 8.78 5.90
N VAL A 319 -21.82 10.05 5.63
CA VAL A 319 -20.50 10.63 5.82
C VAL A 319 -20.46 11.39 7.13
N TYR A 320 -19.48 11.06 7.97
CA TYR A 320 -19.24 11.75 9.23
C TYR A 320 -17.96 12.58 9.14
N ARG A 321 -17.92 13.65 9.93
CA ARG A 321 -16.75 14.53 10.06
C ARG A 321 -16.41 14.70 11.53
N ASN A 322 -16.15 15.92 11.97
CA ASN A 322 -15.75 16.19 13.33
C ASN A 322 -16.49 17.38 13.92
N TYR A 323 -16.34 17.62 15.23
CA TYR A 323 -17.06 18.67 15.97
C TYR A 323 -16.66 20.11 15.57
N ASN A 324 -15.66 20.28 14.70
CA ASN A 324 -15.40 21.56 14.03
C ASN A 324 -16.27 21.77 12.78
N SER A 325 -17.17 20.84 12.46
CA SER A 325 -18.20 20.98 11.44
C SER A 325 -19.55 21.33 12.09
N PRO A 326 -20.37 22.20 11.47
CA PRO A 326 -21.73 22.48 11.94
C PRO A 326 -22.65 21.25 11.78
N GLU A 327 -23.82 21.24 12.43
CA GLU A 327 -24.78 20.11 12.43
C GLU A 327 -25.09 19.55 11.03
N ASN A 328 -25.26 20.41 10.04
CA ASN A 328 -25.59 20.02 8.67
C ASN A 328 -24.41 19.37 7.92
N LYS A 329 -23.20 19.44 8.47
CA LYS A 329 -21.95 18.92 7.87
C LYS A 329 -21.28 17.84 8.72
N ILE A 330 -21.43 17.86 10.05
CA ILE A 330 -20.84 16.80 10.90
C ILE A 330 -21.35 15.40 10.52
N LEU A 331 -22.59 15.32 9.99
CA LEU A 331 -23.16 14.12 9.41
C LEU A 331 -24.05 14.47 8.22
N GLN A 332 -23.77 13.88 7.06
CA GLN A 332 -24.66 13.91 5.90
C GLN A 332 -24.95 12.48 5.45
N SER A 333 -26.19 12.17 5.11
CA SER A 333 -26.56 10.83 4.63
C SER A 333 -27.39 10.90 3.35
N SER A 334 -27.24 9.87 2.52
CA SER A 334 -28.10 9.64 1.37
C SER A 334 -29.49 9.14 1.84
N PRO A 335 -30.50 9.19 0.98
CA PRO A 335 -31.65 8.29 1.10
C PRO A 335 -31.21 6.82 1.06
N TRP A 336 -32.12 5.92 1.41
CA TRP A 336 -31.96 4.49 1.15
C TRP A 336 -32.05 4.24 -0.35
N GLU A 337 -30.94 3.81 -0.95
CA GLU A 337 -30.87 3.61 -2.40
C GLU A 337 -30.98 2.14 -2.76
N THR A 338 -31.71 1.87 -3.85
CA THR A 338 -31.81 0.54 -4.52
C THR A 338 -31.23 0.55 -5.93
N LYS A 339 -30.75 1.72 -6.40
CA LYS A 339 -30.15 1.90 -7.73
C LYS A 339 -28.80 2.64 -7.65
N PRO A 340 -27.81 2.27 -8.47
CA PRO A 340 -26.48 2.89 -8.47
C PRO A 340 -26.46 4.40 -8.75
N ASP A 341 -27.26 4.87 -9.70
CA ASP A 341 -27.18 6.26 -10.20
C ASP A 341 -27.46 7.32 -9.11
N ASN A 342 -28.45 7.07 -8.26
CA ASN A 342 -28.82 7.97 -7.18
C ASN A 342 -27.74 8.05 -6.11
N LEU A 343 -27.17 6.89 -5.73
CA LEU A 343 -26.08 6.83 -4.77
C LEU A 343 -24.85 7.56 -5.31
N CYS A 344 -24.51 7.36 -6.59
CA CYS A 344 -23.41 8.07 -7.25
C CYS A 344 -23.64 9.59 -7.26
N THR A 345 -24.88 10.02 -7.50
CA THR A 345 -25.24 11.44 -7.46
C THR A 345 -24.96 12.05 -6.09
N PHE A 346 -25.41 11.41 -5.00
CA PHE A 346 -25.11 11.86 -3.64
C PHE A 346 -23.60 11.85 -3.35
N ILE A 347 -22.93 10.73 -3.65
CA ILE A 347 -21.49 10.55 -3.47
C ILE A 347 -20.69 11.69 -4.11
N ASN A 348 -21.07 12.11 -5.32
CA ASN A 348 -20.37 13.16 -6.06
C ASN A 348 -20.54 14.55 -5.43
N THR A 349 -21.58 14.77 -4.61
CA THR A 349 -21.75 16.04 -3.87
C THR A 349 -20.90 16.16 -2.60
N ILE A 350 -20.31 15.07 -2.13
CA ILE A 350 -19.54 15.08 -0.89
C ILE A 350 -18.15 15.67 -1.11
N GLU A 351 -17.80 16.69 -0.35
CA GLU A 351 -16.45 17.25 -0.30
C GLU A 351 -15.79 16.95 1.04
N VAL A 352 -14.46 16.94 1.06
CA VAL A 352 -13.68 16.85 2.31
C VAL A 352 -13.67 18.20 3.01
N GLU A 353 -13.99 18.23 4.30
CA GLU A 353 -13.98 19.46 5.11
C GLU A 353 -13.85 19.13 6.60
N GLY A 354 -13.39 20.10 7.40
CA GLY A 354 -13.15 19.89 8.83
C GLY A 354 -11.97 18.96 9.12
N GLY A 355 -12.02 18.29 10.27
CA GLY A 355 -10.95 17.39 10.74
C GLY A 355 -10.23 17.96 11.97
N TRP A 356 -9.97 17.10 12.95
CA TRP A 356 -9.40 17.48 14.24
C TRP A 356 -8.75 16.27 14.93
N ASP A 357 -7.77 15.68 14.25
CA ASP A 357 -7.09 14.44 14.66
C ASP A 357 -8.02 13.22 14.69
N ASN A 358 -8.45 12.74 15.87
CA ASN A 358 -9.50 11.72 16.02
C ASN A 358 -10.85 12.23 15.53
N GLU A 359 -11.72 11.35 15.05
CA GLU A 359 -12.94 11.71 14.32
C GLU A 359 -14.22 11.27 14.99
N ALA A 360 -15.34 11.88 14.58
CA ALA A 360 -16.63 11.67 15.19
C ALA A 360 -17.33 10.40 14.67
N ILE A 361 -16.64 9.26 14.74
CA ILE A 361 -17.17 7.92 14.39
C ILE A 361 -18.43 7.62 15.20
N GLU A 362 -18.47 8.06 16.45
CA GLU A 362 -19.62 7.95 17.34
C GLU A 362 -20.89 8.57 16.74
N ILE A 363 -20.77 9.62 15.92
CA ILE A 363 -21.90 10.26 15.24
C ILE A 363 -22.41 9.38 14.09
N GLY A 364 -21.50 8.73 13.34
CA GLY A 364 -21.85 7.76 12.32
C GLY A 364 -22.56 6.53 12.92
N LEU A 365 -22.02 5.99 14.01
CA LEU A 365 -22.63 4.84 14.70
C LEU A 365 -23.98 5.19 15.35
N TRP A 366 -24.11 6.39 15.90
CA TRP A 366 -25.38 6.91 16.38
C TRP A 366 -26.43 6.96 15.25
N HIS A 367 -26.04 7.43 14.06
CA HIS A 367 -26.92 7.42 12.89
C HIS A 367 -27.36 6.01 12.49
N ALA A 368 -26.43 5.04 12.49
CA ALA A 368 -26.77 3.65 12.22
C ALA A 368 -27.77 3.07 13.24
N ASN A 369 -27.64 3.40 14.52
CA ASN A 369 -28.61 3.02 15.54
C ASN A 369 -29.98 3.67 15.33
N ASP A 370 -30.02 4.97 14.99
CA ASP A 370 -31.25 5.72 14.72
C ASP A 370 -32.00 5.16 13.50
N GLU A 371 -31.28 4.85 12.42
CA GLU A 371 -31.86 4.19 11.24
C GLU A 371 -32.40 2.80 11.58
N ASN A 372 -31.66 2.00 12.35
CA ASN A 372 -32.13 0.69 12.77
C ASN A 372 -33.41 0.76 13.62
N ASP A 373 -33.54 1.78 14.47
CA ASP A 373 -34.70 1.96 15.33
C ASP A 373 -35.95 2.37 14.53
N ARG A 374 -35.76 3.00 13.36
CA ARG A 374 -36.85 3.26 12.41
C ARG A 374 -37.24 2.00 11.65
N GLU A 375 -36.26 1.33 11.06
CA GLU A 375 -36.48 0.11 10.32
C GLU A 375 -35.19 -0.74 10.36
N PRO A 376 -35.26 -2.05 10.68
CA PRO A 376 -34.07 -2.84 10.96
C PRO A 376 -33.04 -2.82 9.82
N ILE A 377 -31.77 -2.62 10.19
CA ILE A 377 -30.62 -2.76 9.29
C ILE A 377 -29.95 -4.11 9.51
N THR A 378 -29.21 -4.56 8.51
CA THR A 378 -28.57 -5.88 8.53
C THR A 378 -27.10 -5.85 8.87
N GLN A 379 -26.43 -4.74 8.60
CA GLN A 379 -24.99 -4.57 8.82
C GLN A 379 -24.58 -3.11 8.71
N VAL A 380 -23.44 -2.79 9.30
CA VAL A 380 -22.75 -1.50 9.16
C VAL A 380 -21.37 -1.75 8.57
N ILE A 381 -20.99 -0.96 7.56
CA ILE A 381 -19.63 -0.89 7.04
C ILE A 381 -19.06 0.45 7.50
N LEU A 382 -17.93 0.45 8.20
CA LEU A 382 -17.26 1.66 8.69
C LEU A 382 -15.92 1.82 7.98
N ILE A 383 -15.70 2.96 7.34
CA ILE A 383 -14.47 3.30 6.62
C ILE A 383 -13.94 4.63 7.16
N GLY A 384 -12.70 4.67 7.63
CA GLY A 384 -12.09 5.89 8.14
C GLY A 384 -10.57 5.86 8.20
N ASP A 385 -9.95 7.04 8.28
CA ASP A 385 -8.50 7.20 8.36
C ASP A 385 -7.99 7.61 9.75
N ALA A 386 -8.89 7.90 10.70
CA ALA A 386 -8.59 8.28 12.07
C ALA A 386 -9.26 7.38 13.12
N SER A 387 -8.73 7.39 14.34
CA SER A 387 -9.37 6.76 15.49
C SER A 387 -10.62 7.53 15.96
N PRO A 388 -11.57 6.89 16.67
CA PRO A 388 -12.73 7.57 17.24
C PRO A 388 -12.31 8.56 18.34
N ASN A 389 -13.07 9.64 18.52
CA ASN A 389 -12.84 10.57 19.62
C ASN A 389 -12.96 9.88 21.00
N THR A 390 -12.05 10.22 21.90
CA THR A 390 -12.20 9.88 23.32
C THR A 390 -13.29 10.71 23.99
N LYS A 391 -13.78 10.24 25.15
CA LYS A 391 -14.81 10.96 25.93
C LYS A 391 -14.38 12.39 26.28
N THR A 392 -13.10 12.59 26.58
CA THR A 392 -12.54 13.91 26.90
C THR A 392 -12.50 14.81 25.66
N GLU A 393 -12.04 14.28 24.52
CA GLU A 393 -12.01 15.03 23.26
C GLU A 393 -13.40 15.46 22.80
N ILE A 394 -14.44 14.62 22.97
CA ILE A 394 -15.81 15.01 22.63
C ILE A 394 -16.22 16.25 23.44
N ILE A 395 -15.98 16.24 24.75
CA ILE A 395 -16.32 17.38 25.63
C ILE A 395 -15.54 18.63 25.23
N GLU A 396 -14.26 18.48 24.86
CA GLU A 396 -13.40 19.60 24.47
C GLU A 396 -13.77 20.16 23.09
N LYS A 397 -13.85 19.30 22.07
CA LYS A 397 -14.12 19.69 20.68
C LYS A 397 -15.54 20.28 20.52
N ARG A 398 -16.53 19.82 21.31
CA ARG A 398 -17.87 20.42 21.35
C ARG A 398 -17.88 21.88 21.80
N LYS A 399 -16.90 22.32 22.60
CA LYS A 399 -16.82 23.73 23.05
C LYS A 399 -16.61 24.71 21.90
N GLN A 400 -16.15 24.25 20.73
CA GLN A 400 -15.98 25.08 19.53
C GLN A 400 -17.25 25.83 19.14
N TYR A 401 -18.41 25.16 19.21
CA TYR A 401 -19.73 25.78 19.01
C TYR A 401 -20.49 26.05 20.31
N GLY A 402 -20.06 25.43 21.43
CA GLY A 402 -20.67 25.56 22.74
C GLY A 402 -21.89 24.66 22.94
N GLU A 403 -22.17 24.28 24.18
CA GLU A 403 -23.27 23.36 24.50
C GLU A 403 -24.66 23.94 24.20
N GLU A 404 -24.85 25.26 24.27
CA GLU A 404 -26.11 25.90 23.88
C GLU A 404 -26.43 25.70 22.39
N TYR A 405 -25.41 25.69 21.53
CA TYR A 405 -25.58 25.33 20.12
C TYR A 405 -26.00 23.87 19.99
N TRP A 406 -25.24 22.94 20.58
CA TRP A 406 -25.54 21.51 20.41
C TRP A 406 -26.91 21.12 20.94
N LYS A 407 -27.41 21.76 22.01
CA LYS A 407 -28.76 21.54 22.55
C LYS A 407 -29.88 21.78 21.53
N THR A 408 -29.67 22.63 20.52
CA THR A 408 -30.67 22.90 19.48
C THR A 408 -30.57 21.94 18.29
N THR A 409 -29.55 21.09 18.26
CA THR A 409 -29.27 20.14 17.17
C THR A 409 -29.75 18.72 17.50
N LYS A 410 -29.80 17.85 16.49
CA LYS A 410 -30.00 16.39 16.67
C LYS A 410 -28.91 15.71 17.53
N PHE A 411 -27.76 16.37 17.73
CA PHE A 411 -26.63 15.89 18.53
C PHE A 411 -26.55 16.54 19.93
N SER A 412 -27.71 16.89 20.48
CA SER A 412 -27.84 17.51 21.80
C SER A 412 -27.27 16.64 22.92
N LYS A 413 -27.46 15.32 22.85
CA LYS A 413 -26.84 14.37 23.77
C LYS A 413 -25.48 13.94 23.24
N SER A 414 -24.45 14.07 24.07
CA SER A 414 -23.14 13.48 23.76
C SER A 414 -23.28 11.96 23.65
N THR A 415 -22.61 11.39 22.66
CA THR A 415 -22.53 9.95 22.45
C THR A 415 -21.07 9.51 22.34
N TYR A 416 -20.81 8.22 22.51
CA TYR A 416 -19.48 7.62 22.54
C TYR A 416 -19.51 6.35 21.70
N TYR A 417 -18.43 6.08 20.97
CA TYR A 417 -18.41 4.98 20.00
C TYR A 417 -18.63 3.62 20.70
N GLU A 418 -18.08 3.40 21.90
CA GLU A 418 -18.28 2.14 22.63
C GLU A 418 -19.76 1.89 22.95
N ASN A 419 -20.47 2.93 23.40
CA ASN A 419 -21.87 2.84 23.75
C ASN A 419 -22.74 2.55 22.52
N GLU A 420 -22.45 3.19 21.38
CA GLU A 420 -23.21 2.95 20.14
C GLU A 420 -22.92 1.57 19.54
N LEU A 421 -21.67 1.08 19.65
CA LEU A 421 -21.32 -0.29 19.27
C LEU A 421 -22.02 -1.33 20.16
N GLU A 422 -22.07 -1.12 21.47
CA GLU A 422 -22.80 -2.02 22.38
C GLU A 422 -24.29 -2.09 22.03
N LYS A 423 -24.91 -0.97 21.63
CA LYS A 423 -26.31 -0.98 21.15
C LYS A 423 -26.47 -1.81 19.88
N LEU A 424 -25.64 -1.61 18.86
CA LEU A 424 -25.69 -2.39 17.62
C LEU A 424 -25.47 -3.89 17.89
N LYS A 425 -24.51 -4.20 18.77
CA LYS A 425 -24.24 -5.58 19.23
C LYS A 425 -25.44 -6.20 19.93
N SER A 426 -26.11 -5.47 20.81
CA SER A 426 -27.31 -5.96 21.51
C SER A 426 -28.47 -6.27 20.56
N LYS A 427 -28.49 -5.62 19.39
CA LYS A 427 -29.45 -5.82 18.31
C LYS A 427 -28.98 -6.84 17.26
N ASN A 428 -27.82 -7.48 17.49
CA ASN A 428 -27.20 -8.46 16.59
C ASN A 428 -26.89 -7.91 15.19
N ILE A 429 -26.47 -6.64 15.13
CA ILE A 429 -26.05 -5.97 13.89
C ILE A 429 -24.52 -5.98 13.82
N PRO A 430 -23.91 -6.68 12.85
CA PRO A 430 -22.47 -6.70 12.69
C PRO A 430 -21.94 -5.35 12.18
N VAL A 431 -20.75 -4.98 12.65
CA VAL A 431 -20.02 -3.77 12.24
C VAL A 431 -18.69 -4.19 11.64
N HIS A 432 -18.53 -3.93 10.35
CA HIS A 432 -17.33 -4.24 9.59
C HIS A 432 -16.47 -2.97 9.44
N ALA A 433 -15.39 -2.88 10.20
CA ALA A 433 -14.50 -1.72 10.19
C ALA A 433 -13.32 -1.90 9.23
N PHE A 434 -13.04 -0.88 8.43
CA PHE A 434 -11.94 -0.83 7.47
C PHE A 434 -11.18 0.47 7.66
N PHE A 435 -9.93 0.37 8.14
CA PHE A 435 -9.06 1.54 8.26
C PHE A 435 -8.32 1.78 6.93
N VAL A 436 -8.14 3.04 6.55
CA VAL A 436 -7.38 3.43 5.35
C VAL A 436 -6.04 4.11 5.67
N ALA A 437 -5.72 4.29 6.95
CA ALA A 437 -4.43 4.76 7.45
C ALA A 437 -4.05 4.07 8.77
N ASP A 438 -2.75 3.88 9.02
CA ASP A 438 -2.26 3.12 10.18
C ASP A 438 -2.64 3.75 11.53
N ARG A 439 -2.81 5.07 11.59
CA ARG A 439 -3.24 5.78 12.81
C ARG A 439 -4.62 5.35 13.32
N ALA A 440 -5.46 4.76 12.47
CA ALA A 440 -6.77 4.23 12.82
C ALA A 440 -6.74 2.74 13.21
N LYS A 441 -5.65 2.02 12.90
CA LYS A 441 -5.57 0.56 12.96
C LYS A 441 -5.92 0.00 14.34
N GLU A 442 -5.23 0.47 15.38
CA GLU A 442 -5.39 -0.06 16.75
C GLU A 442 -6.86 -0.03 17.20
N ARG A 443 -7.54 1.11 17.00
CA ARG A 443 -8.95 1.25 17.41
C ARG A 443 -9.89 0.52 16.48
N PHE A 444 -9.67 0.53 15.17
CA PHE A 444 -10.53 -0.17 14.21
C PHE A 444 -10.49 -1.69 14.41
N GLU A 445 -9.35 -2.26 14.79
CA GLU A 445 -9.22 -3.67 15.15
C GLU A 445 -10.08 -4.06 16.36
N HIS A 446 -10.38 -3.10 17.25
CA HIS A 446 -11.29 -3.30 18.39
C HIS A 446 -12.77 -3.08 18.05
N ILE A 447 -13.10 -2.51 16.89
CA ILE A 447 -14.48 -2.23 16.45
C ILE A 447 -15.13 -3.45 15.79
N PHE A 448 -14.35 -4.45 15.35
CA PHE A 448 -14.88 -5.65 14.71
C PHE A 448 -15.87 -6.41 15.61
N LEU A 449 -17.08 -6.60 15.09
CA LEU A 449 -18.16 -7.39 15.68
C LEU A 449 -18.50 -8.60 14.81
#